data_AF-A0A2V6L6K8-F1
#
_entry.id   AF-A0A2V6L6K8-F1
#
_cell.length_a   1.000
_cell.length_b   1.000
_cell.length_c   1.000
_cell.angle_alpha   90.00
_cell.angle_beta   90.00
_cell.angle_gamma   90.00
#
_symmetry.space_group_name_H-M   'P 1'
#
loop_
_entity.id
_entity.type
_entity.pdbx_description
1 polymer ?
#
loop_
_entity_poly.entity_id
_entity_poly.type
_entity_poly.pdbx_seq_one_letter_code
_entity_poly.pdbx_strand_id
1 'polypeptide(L)' 'QQAIEEAIMQLPESQRMALILRRYEQLSYEEIAEILDLSVPAVKSVLFRARTELRSRLSRYLA' A
#
# COMPACT_ATOMS: atom_id res chain seq x y z
N GLN A 1 -10.23 8.02 12.45
CA GLN A 1 -9.97 7.04 11.37
C GLN A 1 -9.83 7.69 9.99
N GLN A 2 -10.55 8.79 9.70
CA GLN A 2 -10.61 9.47 8.39
C GLN A 2 -9.25 9.88 7.77
N ALA A 3 -8.30 10.39 8.57
CA ALA A 3 -6.99 10.81 8.05
C ALA A 3 -6.17 9.68 7.41
N ILE A 4 -6.34 8.43 7.87
CA ILE A 4 -5.66 7.26 7.30
C ILE A 4 -6.29 6.88 5.97
N GLU A 5 -7.63 6.87 5.89
CA GLU A 5 -8.37 6.56 4.67
C GLU A 5 -8.08 7.60 3.59
N GLU A 6 -8.08 8.88 3.93
CA GLU A 6 -7.69 9.97 3.03
C GLU A 6 -6.24 9.81 2.55
N ALA A 7 -5.31 9.48 3.44
CA ALA A 7 -3.91 9.24 3.06
C ALA A 7 -3.75 8.03 2.13
N ILE A 8 -4.52 6.95 2.34
CA ILE A 8 -4.54 5.78 1.45
C ILE A 8 -5.14 6.14 0.09
N MET A 9 -6.19 6.95 0.06
CA MET A 9 -6.82 7.40 -1.20
C MET A 9 -5.89 8.26 -2.04
N GLN A 10 -4.96 8.99 -1.43
CA GLN A 10 -3.95 9.79 -2.13
C GLN A 10 -2.73 9.00 -2.63
N LEU A 11 -2.64 7.70 -2.33
CA LEU A 11 -1.60 6.85 -2.90
C LEU A 11 -1.86 6.62 -4.40
N PRO A 12 -0.80 6.45 -5.21
CA PRO A 12 -0.94 5.90 -6.56
C PRO A 12 -1.71 4.59 -6.53
N GLU A 13 -2.52 4.34 -7.56
CA GLU A 13 -3.45 3.21 -7.59
C GLU A 13 -2.78 1.86 -7.31
N SER A 14 -1.61 1.60 -7.91
CA SER A 14 -0.85 0.36 -7.68
C SER A 14 -0.39 0.19 -6.24
N GLN A 15 0.01 1.29 -5.59
CA GLN A 15 0.40 1.29 -4.17
C GLN A 15 -0.80 1.06 -3.26
N ARG A 16 -1.92 1.74 -3.54
CA ARG A 16 -3.18 1.58 -2.83
C ARG A 16 -3.69 0.13 -2.93
N MET A 17 -3.74 -0.42 -4.13
CA MET A 17 -4.24 -1.77 -4.39
C MET A 17 -3.39 -2.83 -3.66
N ALA A 18 -2.06 -2.78 -3.81
CA ALA A 18 -1.18 -3.71 -3.12
C ALA A 18 -1.35 -3.63 -1.59
N LEU A 19 -1.55 -2.42 -1.05
CA LEU A 19 -1.73 -2.21 0.38
C LEU A 19 -3.09 -2.73 0.87
N ILE A 20 -4.15 -2.56 0.07
CA ILE A 20 -5.49 -3.10 0.36
C ILE A 20 -5.45 -4.62 0.42
N LEU A 21 -4.96 -5.25 -0.67
CA LEU A 21 -4.85 -6.70 -0.77
C LEU A 21 -4.02 -7.30 0.36
N ARG A 22 -2.93 -6.62 0.75
CA ARG A 22 -2.08 -7.11 1.85
C ARG A 22 -2.69 -6.90 3.24
N ARG A 23 -3.33 -5.75 3.49
CA ARG A 23 -3.74 -5.35 4.85
C ARG A 23 -5.13 -5.82 5.20
N TYR A 24 -6.06 -5.81 4.24
CA TYR A 24 -7.47 -6.09 4.48
C TYR A 24 -7.81 -7.50 4.00
N GLU A 25 -7.39 -7.87 2.79
CA GLU A 25 -7.61 -9.22 2.24
C GLU A 25 -6.59 -10.25 2.73
N GLN A 26 -5.53 -9.79 3.42
CA GLN A 26 -4.49 -10.64 4.03
C GLN A 26 -3.75 -11.58 3.06
N LEU A 27 -3.76 -11.26 1.77
CA LEU A 27 -3.12 -12.06 0.74
C LEU A 27 -1.59 -12.11 0.89
N SER A 28 -1.01 -13.21 0.45
CA SER A 28 0.44 -13.41 0.30
C SER A 28 1.02 -12.50 -0.79
N TYR A 29 2.34 -12.38 -0.85
CA TYR A 29 2.96 -11.56 -1.90
C TYR A 29 2.85 -12.20 -3.29
N GLU A 30 2.77 -13.53 -3.31
CA GLU A 30 2.57 -14.37 -4.47
C GLU A 30 1.16 -14.16 -5.06
N GLU A 31 0.10 -14.24 -4.24
CA GLU A 31 -1.27 -13.96 -4.68
C GLU A 31 -1.45 -12.51 -5.15
N ILE A 32 -0.82 -11.55 -4.47
CA ILE A 32 -0.85 -10.14 -4.91
C ILE A 32 -0.10 -9.96 -6.23
N ALA A 33 1.01 -10.66 -6.42
CA ALA A 33 1.77 -10.63 -7.66
C ALA A 33 0.93 -11.15 -8.84
N GLU A 34 0.20 -12.25 -8.64
CA GLU A 34 -0.73 -12.79 -9.63
C GLU A 34 -1.89 -11.83 -9.94
N ILE A 35 -2.54 -11.26 -8.91
CA ILE A 35 -3.68 -10.34 -9.09
C ILE A 35 -3.28 -9.05 -9.81
N LEU A 36 -2.09 -8.52 -9.51
CA LEU A 36 -1.62 -7.25 -10.07
C LEU A 36 -0.80 -7.40 -11.35
N ASP A 37 -0.61 -8.63 -11.85
CA ASP A 37 0.28 -8.95 -12.97
C ASP A 37 1.70 -8.36 -12.77
N LEU A 38 2.27 -8.64 -11.59
CA LEU A 38 3.59 -8.17 -11.18
C LEU A 38 4.46 -9.34 -10.70
N SER A 39 5.77 -9.11 -10.65
CA SER A 39 6.65 -10.03 -9.94
C SER A 39 6.58 -9.82 -8.41
N VAL A 40 6.83 -10.88 -7.63
CA VAL A 40 6.91 -10.77 -6.16
C VAL A 40 7.92 -9.69 -5.68
N PRO A 41 9.11 -9.53 -6.30
CA PRO A 41 9.99 -8.40 -5.99
C PRO A 41 9.34 -7.03 -6.25
N ALA A 42 8.60 -6.88 -7.36
CA ALA A 42 7.88 -5.64 -7.67
C ALA A 42 6.79 -5.35 -6.62
N VAL A 43 6.03 -6.35 -6.18
CA VAL A 43 5.06 -6.22 -5.08
C VAL A 43 5.73 -5.72 -3.80
N LYS A 44 6.87 -6.30 -3.42
CA LYS A 44 7.65 -5.85 -2.25
C LYS A 44 8.06 -4.38 -2.39
N SER A 45 8.55 -3.96 -3.56
CA SER A 45 8.92 -2.57 -3.83
C SER A 45 7.72 -1.61 -3.78
N VAL A 46 6.58 -2.01 -4.35
CA VAL A 46 5.34 -1.23 -4.33
C VAL A 46 4.85 -1.04 -2.89
N LEU A 47 4.78 -2.11 -2.10
CA LEU A 47 4.37 -2.06 -0.69
C LEU A 47 5.33 -1.22 0.16
N PHE A 48 6.63 -1.30 -0.09
CA PHE A 48 7.62 -0.47 0.59
C PHE A 48 7.39 1.03 0.32
N ARG A 49 7.19 1.40 -0.95
CA ARG A 49 6.88 2.78 -1.35
C ARG A 49 5.57 3.27 -0.73
N ALA A 50 4.53 2.45 -0.80
CA ALA A 50 3.22 2.75 -0.21
C ALA A 50 3.32 3.08 1.29
N ARG A 51 4.05 2.26 2.06
CA ARG A 51 4.25 2.49 3.50
C ARG A 51 5.09 3.72 3.79
N THR A 52 6.12 3.97 3.00
CA THR A 52 7.01 5.14 3.15
C THR A 52 6.23 6.43 2.90
N GLU A 53 5.41 6.45 1.85
CA GLU A 53 4.55 7.58 1.49
C GLU A 53 3.49 7.84 2.56
N LEU A 54 2.79 6.80 3.02
CA LEU A 54 1.83 6.91 4.12
C LEU A 54 2.49 7.47 5.38
N ARG A 55 3.66 6.98 5.75
CA ARG A 55 4.40 7.51 6.91
C ARG A 55 4.71 9.00 6.74
N SER A 56 5.16 9.44 5.56
CA SER A 56 5.47 10.85 5.30
C SER A 56 4.22 11.75 5.31
N ARG A 57 3.07 11.23 4.92
CA ARG A 57 1.80 11.99 4.95
C ARG A 57 1.24 12.05 6.37
N LEU A 58 1.28 10.92 7.07
CA LEU A 58 0.75 10.78 8.42
C LEU A 58 1.66 11.40 9.48
N SER A 59 2.95 11.61 9.21
CA SER A 59 3.86 12.30 10.15
C SER A 59 3.38 13.72 10.50
N ARG A 60 2.60 14.36 9.63
CA ARG A 60 1.98 15.67 9.89
C ARG A 60 0.87 15.63 10.94
N TYR A 61 0.30 14.46 11.21
CA TYR A 61 -0.77 14.26 12.19
C TYR A 61 -0.25 13.74 13.54
N LEU A 62 1.04 13.36 13.61
CA LEU A 62 1.72 12.89 14.81
C LEU A 62 2.62 13.97 15.44
N ALA A 63 2.61 15.18 14.88
CA ALA A 63 3.36 16.35 15.35
C ALA A 63 2.52 17.21 16.30
#